data_AF-G9P1X1-F1
#
_entry.id   AF-G9P1X1-F1
#
_cell.length_a   1.000
_cell.length_b   1.000
_cell.length_c   1.000
_cell.angle_alpha   90.00
_cell.angle_beta   90.00
_cell.angle_gamma   90.00
#
_symmetry.space_group_name_H-M   'P 1'
#
loop_
_entity.id
_entity.type
_entity.pdbx_description
1 polymer ?
#
loop_
_entity_poly.entity_id
_entity_poly.type
_entity_poly.pdbx_seq_one_letter_code
_entity_poly.pdbx_strand_id
1 'polypeptide(L)'
;ADDDSDYEYERASFIYRPLSRLPTPPPTLNKPSFADQSLEDDDTLNPRYRGPAIHLVNLIPASASLASASVPFVQAMLSRADLSIEVLALAVCILDSLDTKFARTWRLSCPLSCPMRSNDDDLDSLTVTSPALVKRHSLPLTPRDAPRQQLHIDSVRPEIIILAALIIAAKFTQDSQQPPDFYRLAWGRGLWSNHQLNLTELRILESLDYRILPLYDDDYLTDAMVDMQLA
;
A
#
# COMPACT_ATOMS: atom_id res chain seq x y z
N ALA A 1 -62.51 -37.90 30.51
CA ALA A 1 -62.66 -37.28 29.19
C ALA A 1 -62.57 -35.79 29.46
N ASP A 2 -61.38 -35.21 29.31
CA ASP A 2 -60.90 -34.59 28.04
C ASP A 2 -61.64 -33.24 27.86
N ASP A 3 -61.02 -32.09 27.59
CA ASP A 3 -59.76 -31.77 26.92
C ASP A 3 -59.66 -30.24 26.96
N ASP A 4 -58.56 -29.63 27.42
CA ASP A 4 -58.32 -28.16 27.28
C ASP A 4 -56.88 -27.78 27.68
N SER A 5 -55.88 -28.39 27.03
CA SER A 5 -54.47 -28.03 27.27
C SER A 5 -53.63 -27.98 25.99
N ASP A 6 -54.02 -27.14 25.02
CA ASP A 6 -53.34 -27.05 23.72
C ASP A 6 -52.87 -25.64 23.30
N TYR A 7 -52.78 -24.67 24.23
CA TYR A 7 -52.36 -23.30 23.89
C TYR A 7 -51.00 -22.85 24.45
N GLU A 8 -50.20 -23.77 25.00
CA GLU A 8 -48.87 -23.45 25.58
C GLU A 8 -47.73 -24.27 24.93
N TYR A 9 -47.81 -24.54 23.63
CA TYR A 9 -46.76 -25.28 22.90
C TYR A 9 -46.02 -24.45 21.85
N GLU A 10 -46.47 -23.24 21.50
CA GLU A 10 -45.92 -22.49 20.36
C GLU A 10 -44.94 -21.35 20.71
N ARG A 11 -44.48 -21.29 21.97
CA ARG A 11 -43.50 -20.29 22.43
C ARG A 11 -42.15 -20.88 22.85
N ALA A 12 -41.98 -22.21 22.75
CA ALA A 12 -40.77 -22.92 23.15
C ALA A 12 -39.89 -23.39 21.98
N SER A 13 -40.16 -22.97 20.74
CA SER A 13 -39.47 -23.51 19.54
C SER A 13 -38.65 -22.49 18.75
N PHE A 14 -38.39 -21.31 19.29
CA PHE A 14 -37.41 -20.36 18.72
C PHE A 14 -36.27 -20.04 19.68
N ILE A 15 -35.75 -21.07 20.36
CA ILE A 15 -34.42 -21.00 20.95
C ILE A 15 -33.42 -21.07 19.79
N TYR A 16 -32.94 -19.90 19.35
CA TYR A 16 -31.84 -19.77 18.41
C TYR A 16 -30.64 -20.60 18.90
N ARG A 17 -30.39 -21.72 18.22
CA ARG A 17 -29.22 -22.56 18.45
C ARG A 17 -28.05 -21.95 17.66
N PRO A 18 -26.94 -21.55 18.31
CA PRO A 18 -25.78 -21.03 17.60
C PRO A 18 -25.27 -22.05 16.59
N LEU A 19 -25.02 -21.63 15.34
CA LEU A 19 -24.52 -22.44 14.23
C LEU A 19 -23.06 -22.93 14.41
N SER A 20 -22.55 -23.03 15.64
CA SER A 20 -21.16 -23.34 15.96
C SER A 20 -20.85 -24.84 16.00
N ARG A 21 -21.58 -25.67 15.26
CA ARG A 21 -21.32 -27.12 15.12
C ARG A 21 -21.37 -27.63 13.68
N LEU A 22 -21.20 -26.76 12.70
CA LEU A 22 -20.71 -27.23 11.40
C LEU A 22 -19.25 -27.64 11.61
N PRO A 23 -18.78 -28.80 11.10
CA PRO A 23 -17.36 -29.06 11.04
C PRO A 23 -16.74 -27.87 10.30
N THR A 24 -15.87 -27.13 10.97
CA THR A 24 -15.03 -26.15 10.28
C THR A 24 -14.34 -26.91 9.16
N PRO A 25 -14.42 -26.47 7.90
CA PRO A 25 -13.59 -27.06 6.86
C PRO A 25 -12.14 -27.07 7.37
N PRO A 26 -11.38 -28.15 7.13
CA PRO A 26 -9.98 -28.16 7.49
C PRO A 26 -9.33 -26.90 6.93
N PRO A 27 -8.42 -26.22 7.66
CA PRO A 27 -7.71 -25.10 7.10
C PRO A 27 -7.04 -25.59 5.81
N THR A 28 -7.51 -25.11 4.66
CA THR A 28 -6.73 -25.19 3.44
C THR A 28 -5.54 -24.29 3.68
N LEU A 29 -4.46 -24.90 4.15
CA LEU A 29 -3.13 -24.33 4.03
C LEU A 29 -2.84 -24.28 2.53
N ASN A 30 -3.43 -23.31 1.83
CA ASN A 30 -2.85 -22.75 0.64
C ASN A 30 -1.55 -22.11 1.12
N LYS A 31 -0.53 -22.94 1.34
CA LYS A 31 0.84 -22.49 1.14
C LYS A 31 0.80 -21.93 -0.28
N PRO A 32 0.98 -20.61 -0.50
CA PRO A 32 1.60 -20.23 -1.75
C PRO A 32 2.84 -21.12 -1.81
N SER A 33 2.90 -21.98 -2.81
CA SER A 33 4.17 -22.55 -3.21
C SER A 33 5.00 -21.33 -3.53
N PHE A 34 5.78 -20.85 -2.56
CA PHE A 34 7.03 -20.18 -2.83
C PHE A 34 7.87 -21.25 -3.50
N ALA A 35 7.52 -21.53 -4.76
CA ALA A 35 8.48 -21.97 -5.72
C ALA A 35 9.63 -20.99 -5.54
N ASP A 36 10.77 -21.55 -5.17
CA ASP A 36 12.08 -21.00 -5.41
C ASP A 36 12.06 -20.35 -6.81
N GLN A 37 11.65 -19.09 -6.88
CA GLN A 37 11.85 -18.26 -8.04
C GLN A 37 13.29 -17.83 -7.91
N SER A 38 14.15 -18.76 -8.37
CA SER A 38 15.49 -18.47 -8.85
C SER A 38 15.51 -17.05 -9.39
N LEU A 39 16.25 -16.19 -8.69
CA LEU A 39 16.53 -14.79 -9.03
C LEU A 39 17.33 -14.72 -10.35
N GLU A 40 16.68 -15.09 -11.44
CA GLU A 40 17.11 -14.79 -12.81
C GLU A 40 16.00 -13.90 -13.39
N ASP A 41 15.91 -12.72 -12.79
CA ASP A 41 14.99 -11.66 -13.15
C ASP A 41 15.53 -10.93 -14.39
N ASP A 42 15.47 -11.60 -15.54
CA ASP A 42 15.45 -10.89 -16.82
C ASP A 42 14.06 -10.27 -16.96
N ASP A 43 13.77 -9.25 -16.14
CA ASP A 43 12.58 -8.41 -16.23
C ASP A 43 12.73 -7.61 -17.53
N THR A 44 12.50 -8.28 -18.67
CA THR A 44 12.69 -7.70 -20.00
C THR A 44 11.77 -6.50 -20.09
N LEU A 45 12.34 -5.29 -19.98
CA LEU A 45 11.58 -4.05 -19.87
C LEU A 45 10.69 -3.88 -21.10
N ASN A 46 9.38 -4.06 -20.93
CA ASN A 46 8.46 -4.03 -22.06
C ASN A 46 8.42 -2.60 -22.64
N PRO A 47 8.84 -2.39 -23.90
CA PRO A 47 9.01 -1.04 -24.46
C PRO A 47 7.70 -0.26 -24.55
N ARG A 48 6.54 -0.93 -24.55
CA ARG A 48 5.21 -0.29 -24.57
C ARG A 48 4.99 0.66 -23.39
N TYR A 49 5.63 0.38 -22.25
CA TYR A 49 5.43 1.12 -21.01
C TYR A 49 6.50 2.20 -20.79
N ARG A 50 7.42 2.40 -21.73
CA ARG A 50 8.52 3.36 -21.57
C ARG A 50 8.03 4.81 -21.51
N GLY A 51 7.23 5.24 -22.48
CA GLY A 51 6.62 6.59 -22.49
C GLY A 51 5.76 6.84 -21.25
N PRO A 52 4.78 5.97 -20.93
CA PRO A 52 4.00 6.06 -19.69
C PRO A 52 4.86 6.14 -18.42
N ALA A 53 5.94 5.35 -18.32
CA ALA A 53 6.82 5.37 -17.16
C ALA A 53 7.59 6.69 -17.02
N ILE A 54 8.08 7.26 -18.14
CA ILE A 54 8.73 8.58 -18.15
C ILE A 54 7.75 9.65 -17.69
N HIS A 55 6.55 9.65 -18.27
CA HIS A 55 5.52 10.64 -17.95
C HIS A 55 5.11 10.58 -16.47
N LEU A 56 4.80 9.38 -15.94
CA LEU A 56 4.44 9.20 -14.53
C LEU A 56 5.56 9.64 -13.56
N VAL A 57 6.82 9.38 -13.91
CA VAL A 57 7.97 9.82 -13.10
C VAL A 57 8.06 11.35 -13.06
N ASN A 58 7.77 12.03 -14.17
CA ASN A 58 7.80 13.49 -14.23
C ASN A 58 6.67 14.15 -13.42
N LEU A 59 5.58 13.44 -13.14
CA LEU A 59 4.48 13.90 -12.29
C LEU A 59 4.74 13.74 -10.79
N ILE A 60 5.81 13.06 -10.39
CA ILE A 60 6.18 12.99 -8.97
C ILE A 60 6.54 14.40 -8.48
N PRO A 61 5.88 14.92 -7.43
CA PRO A 61 6.23 16.22 -6.90
C PRO A 61 7.69 16.27 -6.45
N ALA A 62 8.50 17.15 -7.04
CA ALA A 62 9.93 17.24 -6.76
C ALA A 62 10.27 17.47 -5.27
N SER A 63 9.33 18.02 -4.50
CA SER A 63 9.50 18.23 -3.06
C SER A 63 9.13 17.01 -2.20
N ALA A 64 8.73 15.88 -2.79
CA ALA A 64 8.35 14.67 -2.08
C ALA A 64 9.56 13.88 -1.57
N SER A 65 10.62 13.75 -2.38
CA SER A 65 11.83 13.01 -2.04
C SER A 65 13.06 13.63 -2.72
N LEU A 66 14.23 13.53 -2.10
CA LEU A 66 15.53 13.85 -2.71
C LEU A 66 16.06 12.67 -3.53
N ALA A 67 15.52 11.46 -3.33
CA ALA A 67 15.83 10.32 -4.15
C ALA A 67 15.24 10.49 -5.55
N SER A 68 16.08 10.39 -6.58
CA SER A 68 15.61 10.38 -7.97
C SER A 68 14.75 9.15 -8.21
N ALA A 69 13.53 9.37 -8.71
CA ALA A 69 12.68 8.29 -9.18
C ALA A 69 13.31 7.58 -10.39
N SER A 70 13.13 6.27 -10.47
CA SER A 70 13.72 5.42 -11.51
C SER A 70 12.68 5.05 -12.57
N VAL A 71 12.86 5.57 -13.79
CA VAL A 71 12.03 5.21 -14.95
C VAL A 71 12.05 3.70 -15.23
N PRO A 72 13.20 3.00 -15.27
CA PRO A 72 13.22 1.55 -15.49
C PRO A 72 12.42 0.77 -14.44
N PHE A 73 12.46 1.22 -13.18
CA PHE A 73 11.71 0.57 -12.11
C PHE A 73 10.21 0.76 -12.28
N VAL A 74 9.75 1.96 -12.64
CA VAL A 74 8.34 2.24 -12.95
C VAL A 74 7.91 1.47 -14.19
N GLN A 75 8.72 1.40 -15.24
CA GLN A 75 8.42 0.62 -16.44
C GLN A 75 8.23 -0.88 -16.13
N ALA A 76 9.09 -1.45 -15.29
CA ALA A 76 8.94 -2.81 -14.81
C ALA A 76 7.68 -2.96 -13.94
N MET A 77 7.36 -1.98 -13.10
CA MET A 77 6.12 -1.94 -12.31
C MET A 77 4.86 -1.96 -13.19
N LEU A 78 4.82 -1.13 -14.24
CA LEU A 78 3.73 -1.11 -15.21
C LEU A 78 3.61 -2.44 -15.96
N SER A 79 4.75 -3.05 -16.30
CA SER A 79 4.79 -4.37 -16.95
C SER A 79 4.19 -5.47 -16.08
N ARG A 80 4.44 -5.42 -14.76
CA ARG A 80 3.86 -6.37 -13.78
C ARG A 80 2.38 -6.09 -13.48
N ALA A 81 1.98 -4.84 -13.49
CA ALA A 81 0.60 -4.45 -13.23
C ALA A 81 -0.33 -4.79 -14.42
N ASP A 82 0.21 -4.75 -15.64
CA ASP A 82 -0.46 -5.03 -16.92
C ASP A 82 -1.87 -4.41 -17.04
N LEU A 83 -1.95 -3.13 -16.64
CA LEU A 83 -3.20 -2.37 -16.69
C LEU A 83 -3.48 -1.84 -18.10
N SER A 84 -4.76 -1.61 -18.41
CA SER A 84 -5.14 -0.94 -19.66
C SER A 84 -4.62 0.51 -19.67
N ILE A 85 -4.41 1.05 -20.87
CA ILE A 85 -3.90 2.42 -21.04
C ILE A 85 -4.83 3.47 -20.43
N GLU A 86 -6.14 3.22 -20.42
CA GLU A 86 -7.16 4.07 -19.78
C GLU A 86 -6.98 4.14 -18.26
N VAL A 87 -6.65 3.02 -17.62
CA VAL A 87 -6.37 2.99 -16.17
C VAL A 87 -5.06 3.72 -15.87
N LEU A 88 -4.06 3.61 -16.75
CA LEU A 88 -2.83 4.39 -16.63
C LEU A 88 -3.10 5.89 -16.81
N ALA A 89 -3.95 6.27 -17.76
CA ALA A 89 -4.36 7.65 -18.00
C ALA A 89 -5.09 8.23 -16.78
N LEU A 90 -5.98 7.46 -16.15
CA LEU A 90 -6.60 7.88 -14.89
C LEU A 90 -5.56 8.09 -13.78
N ALA A 91 -4.56 7.23 -13.68
CA ALA A 91 -3.46 7.42 -12.71
C ALA A 91 -2.64 8.68 -13.00
N VAL A 92 -2.42 9.02 -14.28
CA VAL A 92 -1.82 10.29 -14.70
C VAL A 92 -2.67 11.47 -14.23
N CYS A 93 -3.97 11.47 -14.52
CA CYS A 93 -4.89 12.52 -14.09
C CYS A 93 -4.91 12.69 -12.56
N ILE A 94 -4.86 11.58 -11.82
CA ILE A 94 -4.77 11.58 -10.34
C ILE A 94 -3.49 12.27 -9.87
N LEU A 95 -2.34 11.97 -10.48
CA LEU A 95 -1.06 12.55 -10.09
C LEU A 95 -0.96 14.03 -10.45
N ASP A 96 -1.45 14.42 -11.63
CA ASP A 96 -1.44 15.81 -12.08
C ASP A 96 -2.38 16.71 -11.24
N SER A 97 -3.44 16.12 -10.68
CA SER A 97 -4.40 16.80 -9.83
C SER A 97 -3.96 16.95 -8.36
N LEU A 98 -2.77 16.46 -7.98
CA LEU A 98 -2.28 16.56 -6.61
C LEU A 98 -2.04 18.02 -6.21
N ASP A 99 -2.45 18.37 -4.99
CA ASP A 99 -2.32 19.73 -4.52
C ASP A 99 -0.86 20.09 -4.17
N THR A 100 -0.55 21.39 -4.14
CA THR A 100 0.79 21.87 -3.81
C THR A 100 1.26 21.53 -2.39
N LYS A 101 0.33 21.11 -1.51
CA LYS A 101 0.61 20.77 -0.12
C LYS A 101 0.89 19.27 0.05
N PHE A 102 0.49 18.43 -0.91
CA PHE A 102 0.51 16.98 -0.86
C PHE A 102 1.88 16.48 -0.45
N ALA A 103 2.93 16.91 -1.16
CA ALA A 103 4.30 16.48 -0.91
C ALA A 103 4.78 16.79 0.51
N ARG A 104 4.35 17.93 1.09
CA ARG A 104 4.68 18.29 2.46
C ARG A 104 3.91 17.42 3.45
N THR A 105 2.60 17.28 3.27
CA THR A 105 1.73 16.50 4.17
C THR A 105 2.12 15.02 4.17
N TRP A 106 2.40 14.47 2.99
CA TRP A 106 2.89 13.11 2.80
C TRP A 106 4.20 12.89 3.56
N ARG A 107 5.21 13.75 3.39
CA ARG A 107 6.50 13.62 4.09
C ARG A 107 6.40 13.67 5.61
N LEU A 108 5.48 14.45 6.15
CA LEU A 108 5.29 14.57 7.60
C LEU A 108 4.56 13.37 8.20
N SER A 109 3.87 12.57 7.37
CA SER A 109 2.97 11.52 7.82
C SER A 109 3.49 10.12 7.51
N CYS A 110 4.18 9.97 6.37
CA CYS A 110 4.61 8.67 5.90
C CYS A 110 5.73 8.12 6.79
N PRO A 111 5.60 6.88 7.28
CA PRO A 111 6.55 6.29 8.20
C PRO A 111 7.86 5.98 7.46
N LEU A 112 8.98 6.18 8.16
CA LEU A 112 10.26 5.62 7.73
C LEU A 112 10.17 4.10 7.87
N SER A 113 10.60 3.35 6.86
CA SER A 113 10.73 1.90 6.99
C SER A 113 11.76 1.61 8.10
N CYS A 114 11.29 1.29 9.30
CA CYS A 114 12.15 0.68 10.30
C CYS A 114 12.48 -0.72 9.77
N PRO A 115 13.76 -1.10 9.59
CA PRO A 115 14.10 -2.42 9.10
C PRO A 115 13.53 -3.45 10.06
N MET A 116 12.89 -4.49 9.52
CA MET A 116 12.78 -5.75 10.24
C MET A 116 14.17 -6.13 10.76
N ARG A 117 14.30 -6.29 12.07
CA ARG A 117 15.33 -7.14 12.64
C ARG A 117 15.09 -8.55 12.07
N SER A 118 15.86 -8.92 11.06
CA SER A 118 16.00 -10.32 10.65
C SER A 118 16.87 -11.03 11.69
N ASN A 119 16.42 -12.21 12.11
CA ASN A 119 16.82 -12.95 13.31
C ASN A 119 18.26 -13.48 13.34
N ASP A 120 18.66 -13.88 14.56
CA ASP A 120 19.69 -14.85 14.97
C ASP A 120 21.14 -14.37 15.20
N ASP A 121 21.41 -13.83 16.40
CA ASP A 121 22.32 -14.46 17.37
C ASP A 121 22.26 -13.72 18.72
N ASP A 122 21.73 -14.41 19.75
CA ASP A 122 22.21 -14.44 21.14
C ASP A 122 21.06 -14.88 22.06
N LEU A 123 20.98 -16.20 22.19
CA LEU A 123 20.38 -16.90 23.32
C LEU A 123 21.21 -16.58 24.58
N ASP A 124 20.90 -15.48 25.27
CA ASP A 124 21.00 -15.47 26.74
C ASP A 124 20.32 -14.26 27.38
N SER A 125 19.15 -14.50 27.98
CA SER A 125 18.71 -13.95 29.27
C SER A 125 17.20 -14.00 29.39
N LEU A 126 16.73 -15.14 29.89
CA LEU A 126 15.53 -15.16 30.70
C LEU A 126 15.79 -14.29 31.93
N THR A 127 15.13 -13.15 32.06
CA THR A 127 14.62 -12.68 33.37
C THR A 127 13.58 -11.58 33.20
N VAL A 128 12.39 -11.96 33.65
CA VAL A 128 11.28 -11.20 34.21
C VAL A 128 11.61 -9.79 34.77
N THR A 129 10.55 -8.97 34.84
CA THR A 129 10.29 -7.76 35.64
C THR A 129 10.62 -6.38 35.04
N SER A 130 9.55 -5.67 34.64
CA SER A 130 9.40 -4.23 34.95
C SER A 130 9.54 -4.04 36.47
N PRO A 131 10.22 -2.98 36.96
CA PRO A 131 9.48 -1.75 37.29
C PRO A 131 10.27 -0.41 37.17
N ALA A 132 9.50 0.68 37.10
CA ALA A 132 9.71 2.03 37.64
C ALA A 132 11.04 2.81 37.41
N LEU A 133 10.86 3.98 36.77
CA LEU A 133 11.37 5.31 37.14
C LEU A 133 12.69 5.39 37.93
N VAL A 134 13.78 5.79 37.26
CA VAL A 134 14.91 6.44 37.91
C VAL A 134 15.29 7.72 37.16
N LYS A 135 14.95 8.84 37.80
CA LYS A 135 15.50 10.17 37.55
C LYS A 135 17.02 10.10 37.81
N ARG A 136 17.83 10.11 36.76
CA ARG A 136 19.27 10.43 36.88
C ARG A 136 19.56 11.59 35.94
N HIS A 137 19.94 12.72 36.54
CA HIS A 137 20.45 13.87 35.83
C HIS A 137 21.79 13.48 35.20
N SER A 138 21.80 13.26 33.88
CA SER A 138 23.00 13.29 33.06
C SER A 138 22.98 14.57 32.22
N LEU A 139 24.14 15.24 32.18
CA LEU A 139 24.35 16.47 31.42
C LEU A 139 24.10 16.22 29.92
N PRO A 140 23.66 17.24 29.14
CA PRO A 140 23.31 17.05 27.74
C PRO A 140 24.53 16.62 26.93
N LEU A 141 24.43 15.46 26.29
CA LEU A 141 25.37 15.01 25.27
C LEU A 141 25.34 16.02 24.12
N THR A 142 26.52 16.50 23.75
CA THR A 142 26.78 17.36 22.60
C THR A 142 26.15 16.79 21.32
N PRO A 143 25.52 17.60 20.46
CA PRO A 143 24.72 17.13 19.31
C PRO A 143 25.60 16.80 18.10
N ARG A 144 26.62 15.95 18.26
CA ARG A 144 27.47 15.51 17.13
C ARG A 144 27.26 14.07 16.72
N ASP A 145 26.65 13.26 17.57
CA ASP A 145 26.38 11.83 17.33
C ASP A 145 24.96 11.42 17.73
N ALA A 146 23.97 12.30 17.54
CA ALA A 146 22.60 11.81 17.41
C ALA A 146 22.58 10.89 16.18
N PRO A 147 21.97 9.68 16.22
CA PRO A 147 21.75 8.92 15.00
C PRO A 147 21.07 9.89 14.05
N ARG A 148 21.67 10.15 12.88
CA ARG A 148 21.09 11.00 11.85
C ARG A 148 19.64 10.57 11.73
N GLN A 149 18.71 11.35 12.29
CA GLN A 149 17.28 11.07 12.19
C GLN A 149 17.04 11.08 10.70
N GLN A 150 16.93 9.89 10.13
CA GLN A 150 16.73 9.69 8.70
C GLN A 150 15.53 10.54 8.33
N LEU A 151 15.77 11.67 7.67
CA LEU A 151 14.69 12.55 7.29
C LEU A 151 13.92 11.82 6.19
N HIS A 152 12.59 11.85 6.25
CA HIS A 152 11.70 11.17 5.31
C HIS A 152 12.07 11.38 3.84
N ILE A 153 12.62 12.56 3.54
CA ILE A 153 13.03 12.98 2.22
C ILE A 153 14.16 12.12 1.59
N ASP A 154 14.93 11.38 2.39
CA ASP A 154 16.06 10.56 1.90
C ASP A 154 15.78 9.05 1.95
N SER A 155 14.76 8.62 2.69
CA SER A 155 14.61 7.20 3.07
C SER A 155 13.49 6.46 2.34
N VAL A 156 12.52 7.20 1.78
CA VAL A 156 11.39 6.60 1.06
C VAL A 156 11.48 6.95 -0.42
N ARG A 157 11.53 5.89 -1.23
CA ARG A 157 11.49 5.97 -2.69
C ARG A 157 10.16 6.56 -3.17
N PRO A 158 10.17 7.67 -3.93
CA PRO A 158 8.94 8.38 -4.29
C PRO A 158 8.05 7.62 -5.28
N GLU A 159 8.55 6.56 -5.92
CA GLU A 159 7.76 5.71 -6.82
C GLU A 159 6.56 5.05 -6.14
N ILE A 160 6.50 5.04 -4.80
CA ILE A 160 5.31 4.62 -4.04
C ILE A 160 4.10 5.51 -4.32
N ILE A 161 4.31 6.79 -4.66
CA ILE A 161 3.24 7.72 -5.02
C ILE A 161 2.59 7.27 -6.34
N ILE A 162 3.40 6.86 -7.32
CA ILE A 162 2.91 6.28 -8.57
C ILE A 162 2.17 4.97 -8.29
N LEU A 163 2.76 4.07 -7.49
CA LEU A 163 2.13 2.80 -7.14
C LEU A 163 0.75 3.03 -6.49
N ALA A 164 0.65 3.94 -5.54
CA ALA A 164 -0.61 4.27 -4.89
C ALA A 164 -1.65 4.86 -5.87
N ALA A 165 -1.25 5.74 -6.77
CA ALA A 165 -2.14 6.28 -7.80
C ALA A 165 -2.66 5.18 -8.75
N LEU A 166 -1.80 4.25 -9.19
CA LEU A 166 -2.19 3.11 -10.00
C LEU A 166 -3.20 2.21 -9.28
N ILE A 167 -2.98 1.96 -7.99
CA ILE A 167 -3.90 1.16 -7.17
C ILE A 167 -5.25 1.86 -7.05
N ILE A 168 -5.27 3.17 -6.82
CA ILE A 168 -6.52 3.95 -6.75
C ILE A 168 -7.26 3.88 -8.09
N ALA A 169 -6.57 4.08 -9.21
CA ALA A 169 -7.15 4.00 -10.55
C ALA A 169 -7.71 2.59 -10.85
N ALA A 170 -6.96 1.54 -10.50
CA ALA A 170 -7.38 0.16 -10.68
C ALA A 170 -8.59 -0.19 -9.79
N LYS A 171 -8.57 0.20 -8.51
CA LYS A 171 -9.70 0.01 -7.58
C LYS A 171 -10.94 0.80 -7.99
N PHE A 172 -10.77 1.94 -8.66
CA PHE A 172 -11.88 2.76 -9.15
C PHE A 172 -12.54 2.16 -10.40
N THR A 173 -11.74 1.62 -11.32
CA THR A 173 -12.22 1.11 -12.62
C THR A 173 -12.59 -0.37 -12.59
N GLN A 174 -11.98 -1.14 -11.69
CA GLN A 174 -12.15 -2.59 -11.60
C GLN A 174 -12.79 -2.93 -10.25
N ASP A 175 -13.77 -3.83 -10.25
CA ASP A 175 -14.41 -4.35 -9.03
C ASP A 175 -13.53 -5.41 -8.33
N SER A 176 -12.22 -5.20 -8.28
CA SER A 176 -11.25 -6.16 -7.74
C SER A 176 -10.92 -5.86 -6.27
N GLN A 177 -11.21 -6.83 -5.40
CA GLN A 177 -10.97 -6.73 -3.95
C GLN A 177 -9.62 -7.35 -3.55
N GLN A 178 -8.53 -6.97 -4.23
CA GLN A 178 -7.21 -7.50 -3.87
C GLN A 178 -6.68 -6.84 -2.58
N PRO A 179 -6.05 -7.62 -1.68
CA PRO A 179 -5.48 -7.08 -0.44
C PRO A 179 -4.27 -6.16 -0.74
N PRO A 180 -3.94 -5.21 0.15
CA PRO A 180 -2.80 -4.30 -0.04
C PRO A 180 -1.46 -5.04 -0.20
N ASP A 181 -1.31 -6.20 0.45
CA ASP A 181 -0.14 -7.07 0.32
C ASP A 181 0.08 -7.57 -1.11
N PHE A 182 -1.00 -7.80 -1.85
CA PHE A 182 -0.91 -8.22 -3.24
C PHE A 182 -0.23 -7.14 -4.08
N TYR A 183 -0.72 -5.90 -4.04
CA TYR A 183 -0.15 -4.81 -4.84
C TYR A 183 1.30 -4.51 -4.46
N ARG A 184 1.59 -4.53 -3.16
CA ARG A 184 2.93 -4.32 -2.62
C ARG A 184 3.93 -5.34 -3.17
N LEU A 185 3.57 -6.63 -3.19
CA LEU A 185 4.44 -7.71 -3.66
C LEU A 185 4.46 -7.82 -5.19
N ALA A 186 3.28 -7.88 -5.81
CA ALA A 186 3.13 -8.11 -7.25
C ALA A 186 3.62 -6.92 -8.08
N TRP A 187 3.25 -5.69 -7.71
CA TRP A 187 3.61 -4.50 -8.49
C TRP A 187 4.88 -3.85 -7.93
N GLY A 188 4.96 -3.70 -6.60
CA GLY A 188 6.03 -3.00 -5.90
C GLY A 188 7.26 -3.85 -5.49
N ARG A 189 7.29 -5.17 -5.76
CA ARG A 189 8.36 -6.11 -5.35
C ARG A 189 8.66 -6.12 -3.83
N GLY A 190 7.70 -5.69 -3.02
CA GLY A 190 7.89 -5.65 -1.57
C GLY A 190 8.81 -4.54 -1.07
N LEU A 191 9.15 -3.54 -1.89
CA LEU A 191 10.06 -2.44 -1.51
C LEU A 191 9.54 -1.58 -0.34
N TRP A 192 8.22 -1.44 -0.23
CA TRP A 192 7.57 -0.62 0.79
C TRP A 192 6.76 -1.47 1.74
N SER A 193 6.49 -0.96 2.93
CA SER A 193 5.57 -1.58 3.89
C SER A 193 4.11 -1.29 3.54
N ASN A 194 3.18 -2.14 4.02
CA ASN A 194 1.74 -1.85 3.90
C ASN A 194 1.35 -0.51 4.53
N HIS A 195 2.02 -0.13 5.62
CA HIS A 195 1.73 1.12 6.29
C HIS A 195 2.07 2.33 5.41
N GLN A 196 3.20 2.30 4.70
CA GLN A 196 3.57 3.34 3.74
C GLN A 196 2.60 3.39 2.56
N LEU A 197 2.23 2.23 2.03
CA LEU A 197 1.33 2.15 0.88
C LEU A 197 -0.07 2.70 1.22
N ASN A 198 -0.69 2.17 2.26
CA ASN A 198 -2.03 2.58 2.69
C ASN A 198 -2.09 4.07 3.06
N LEU A 199 -1.03 4.58 3.71
CA LEU A 199 -0.96 6.01 4.04
C LEU A 199 -0.81 6.87 2.78
N THR A 200 -0.01 6.43 1.81
CA THR A 200 0.16 7.14 0.55
C THR A 200 -1.14 7.18 -0.24
N GLU A 201 -1.87 6.05 -0.33
CA GLU A 201 -3.22 6.01 -0.92
C GLU A 201 -4.15 7.01 -0.24
N LEU A 202 -4.21 6.99 1.10
CA LEU A 202 -5.03 7.91 1.88
C LEU A 202 -4.68 9.37 1.59
N ARG A 203 -3.40 9.72 1.56
CA ARG A 203 -2.96 11.11 1.31
C ARG A 203 -3.29 11.60 -0.09
N ILE A 204 -3.23 10.71 -1.09
CA ILE A 204 -3.66 11.05 -2.46
C ILE A 204 -5.16 11.34 -2.44
N LEU A 205 -5.96 10.45 -1.85
CA LEU A 205 -7.42 10.61 -1.80
C LEU A 205 -7.84 11.88 -1.03
N GLU A 206 -7.20 12.17 0.10
CA GLU A 206 -7.40 13.41 0.86
C GLU A 206 -7.03 14.65 0.03
N SER A 207 -5.94 14.60 -0.74
CA SER A 207 -5.55 15.71 -1.63
C SER A 207 -6.57 15.97 -2.75
N LEU A 208 -7.32 14.94 -3.15
CA LEU A 208 -8.36 15.03 -4.19
C LEU A 208 -9.75 15.30 -3.61
N ASP A 209 -9.87 15.54 -2.30
CA ASP A 209 -11.16 15.60 -1.58
C ASP A 209 -12.05 14.37 -1.84
N TYR A 210 -11.43 13.20 -2.10
CA TYR A 210 -12.09 11.95 -2.50
C TYR A 210 -12.90 12.03 -3.80
N ARG A 211 -12.63 13.02 -4.68
CA ARG A 211 -13.35 13.25 -5.94
C ARG A 211 -12.56 12.71 -7.13
N ILE A 212 -12.61 11.40 -7.34
CA ILE A 212 -11.95 10.74 -8.49
C ILE A 212 -12.81 10.84 -9.76
N LEU A 213 -14.15 10.74 -9.64
CA LEU A 213 -15.06 10.70 -10.79
C LEU A 213 -14.86 11.83 -11.82
N PRO A 214 -14.62 13.10 -11.43
CA PRO A 214 -14.35 14.17 -12.40
C PRO A 214 -13.06 13.99 -13.22
N LEU A 215 -12.12 13.19 -12.72
CA LEU A 215 -10.86 12.87 -13.42
C LEU A 215 -11.02 11.72 -14.41
N TYR A 216 -12.13 10.98 -14.32
CA TYR A 216 -12.53 9.93 -15.25
C TYR A 216 -13.48 10.50 -16.31
N ASP A 217 -13.10 11.66 -16.87
CA ASP A 217 -13.75 12.23 -18.05
C ASP A 217 -12.94 11.83 -19.29
N ASP A 218 -13.62 11.49 -20.38
CA ASP A 218 -12.98 11.02 -21.61
C ASP A 218 -12.00 12.06 -22.18
N ASP A 219 -12.29 13.36 -22.03
CA ASP A 219 -11.42 14.43 -22.50
C ASP A 219 -10.07 14.41 -21.75
N TYR A 220 -10.09 14.31 -20.41
CA TYR A 220 -8.85 14.25 -19.62
C TYR A 220 -8.08 12.94 -19.86
N LEU A 221 -8.79 11.82 -20.01
CA LEU A 221 -8.14 10.53 -20.27
C LEU A 221 -7.44 10.53 -21.63
N THR A 222 -8.09 11.06 -22.67
CA THR A 222 -7.50 11.09 -24.01
C THR A 222 -6.28 12.02 -24.09
N ASP A 223 -6.32 13.19 -23.44
CA ASP A 223 -5.17 14.09 -23.32
C ASP A 223 -3.99 13.40 -22.60
N ALA A 224 -4.25 12.76 -21.45
CA ALA A 224 -3.23 12.00 -20.72
C ALA A 224 -2.63 10.85 -21.54
N MET A 225 -3.44 10.17 -22.36
CA MET A 225 -2.96 9.12 -23.27
C MET A 225 -2.00 9.67 -24.34
N VAL A 226 -2.28 10.86 -24.87
CA VAL A 226 -1.40 11.53 -25.84
C VAL A 226 -0.08 11.93 -25.17
N ASP A 227 -0.14 12.51 -23.98
CA ASP A 227 1.07 12.93 -23.25
C ASP A 227 2.00 11.74 -22.93
N MET A 228 1.43 10.59 -22.55
CA MET A 228 2.21 9.37 -22.33
C MET A 228 2.86 8.81 -23.61
N GLN A 229 2.31 9.08 -24.79
CA GLN A 229 2.89 8.67 -26.08
C GLN A 229 4.01 9.60 -26.55
N LEU A 230 3.95 10.88 -26.17
CA LEU A 230 4.92 11.91 -26.55
C LEU A 230 6.15 11.98 -25.62
N ALA A 231 6.10 11.33 -24.46
CA ALA A 231 7.13 11.35 -23.43
C ALA A 231 8.41 10.56 -23.77
#